data_AF-A0A811QEW5-F1
#
_entry.id   AF-A0A811QEW5-F1
#
_cell.length_a   1.000
_cell.length_b   1.000
_cell.length_c   1.000
_cell.angle_alpha   90.00
_cell.angle_beta   90.00
_cell.angle_gamma   90.00
#
_symmetry.space_group_name_H-M   'P 1'
#
loop_
_entity.id
_entity.type
_entity.pdbx_description
1 polymer ?
#
loop_
_entity_poly.entity_id
_entity_poly.type
_entity_poly.pdbx_seq_one_letter_code
_entity_poly.pdbx_strand_id
1 'polypeptide(L)'
;MHLSANEGIEGVRFAVTGGQGFVGAALCLELLRRGAREVRSLDLRAVSAWSPQLLDAGVRLIQGDVRNKDEVGRAFRGVDCVFHLASYGMSGKEMVQAGRCDQVNISGTCNVLDACHGNGVRRLVYVSTYNVVFGGKPITNGNEALPYFPIEDHVDAYGRSKSVAEQLVLKSNGRPSKSDKSTRLYTCAIRPAAIYGPGEERHLPRILSLAKLGLAFFKIGGPDVKTDWVYIDNLVLALILASMGLLDDIPDRKGPPVAAGQAYFICDGSPCNTFEFIISPLFQSLGYAAPRVTMDTSVALAISRIFLFISTLFYPWLDSKWIPQPLILPAEVYKVGVTHYFSFLKAREELGYVPMVSPREGLAATISYWQERKRRELDGPTIFTWLAVIIGTLAVFSSAYLPPVGPLKWVLDIHLFVFRSMLVIRLVFVTAVAAHLGEAVYAWFLAKKVDPRNATGWFWQTFVLGGFSLRYLLKRARG
;
A
#
# COMPACT_ATOMS: atom_id res chain seq x y z
N MET A 1 3.12 32.84 2.22
CA MET A 1 3.01 32.73 3.68
C MET A 1 4.43 32.64 4.23
N HIS A 2 4.94 33.65 4.95
CA HIS A 2 6.27 33.61 5.56
C HIS A 2 6.14 33.23 7.04
N LEU A 3 5.62 32.03 7.32
CA LEU A 3 5.76 31.41 8.63
C LEU A 3 7.17 30.82 8.74
N SER A 4 7.75 30.78 9.94
CA SER A 4 8.98 30.00 10.12
C SER A 4 8.69 28.51 9.84
N ALA A 5 9.69 27.74 9.40
CA ALA A 5 9.47 26.35 8.97
C ALA A 5 8.89 25.41 10.07
N ASN A 6 8.94 25.83 11.34
CA ASN A 6 8.49 25.09 12.52
C ASN A 6 7.33 25.77 13.26
N GLU A 7 6.80 26.88 12.75
CA GLU A 7 5.72 27.63 13.40
C GLU A 7 4.46 26.77 13.56
N GLY A 8 3.86 26.77 14.75
CA GLY A 8 2.70 25.92 15.06
C GLY A 8 3.01 24.42 15.18
N ILE A 9 4.30 24.05 15.18
CA ILE A 9 4.81 22.69 15.45
C ILE A 9 5.61 22.65 16.76
N GLU A 10 6.52 23.60 16.96
CA GLU A 10 7.35 23.63 18.17
C GLU A 10 6.50 23.78 19.44
N GLY A 11 6.75 22.93 20.44
CA GLY A 11 6.01 22.98 21.71
C GLY A 11 4.59 22.38 21.67
N VAL A 12 4.10 21.97 20.49
CA VAL A 12 2.74 21.46 20.26
C VAL A 12 2.65 19.95 20.48
N ARG A 13 1.51 19.46 20.97
CA ARG A 13 1.20 18.03 21.09
C ARG A 13 0.32 17.56 19.94
N PHE A 14 0.76 16.51 19.26
CA PHE A 14 0.07 15.92 18.11
C PHE A 14 -0.46 14.52 18.40
N ALA A 15 -1.58 14.16 17.79
CA ALA A 15 -1.99 12.77 17.63
C ALA A 15 -2.17 12.41 16.16
N VAL A 16 -1.66 11.25 15.77
CA VAL A 16 -1.73 10.71 14.41
C VAL A 16 -2.45 9.37 14.46
N THR A 17 -3.66 9.29 13.92
CA THR A 17 -4.34 7.99 13.76
C THR A 17 -3.75 7.28 12.55
N GLY A 18 -3.49 5.97 12.63
CA GLY A 18 -2.73 5.26 11.60
C GLY A 18 -1.23 5.63 11.63
N GLY A 19 -0.75 6.11 12.77
CA GLY A 19 0.62 6.61 12.95
C GLY A 19 1.71 5.54 12.80
N GLN A 20 1.36 4.25 12.81
CA GLN A 20 2.31 3.17 12.53
C GLN A 20 2.30 2.72 11.07
N GLY A 21 1.53 3.39 10.19
CA GLY A 21 1.47 3.12 8.75
C GLY A 21 2.46 3.95 7.96
N PHE A 22 2.61 3.64 6.67
CA PHE A 22 3.59 4.28 5.77
C PHE A 22 3.63 5.81 5.89
N VAL A 23 2.51 6.51 5.66
CA VAL A 23 2.44 7.98 5.74
C VAL A 23 2.47 8.46 7.20
N GLY A 24 1.78 7.75 8.09
CA GLY A 24 1.66 8.16 9.49
C GLY A 24 2.99 8.12 10.24
N ALA A 25 3.82 7.11 9.97
CA ALA A 25 5.13 6.97 10.59
C ALA A 25 6.08 8.07 10.14
N ALA A 26 6.14 8.33 8.83
CA ALA A 26 6.94 9.42 8.26
C ALA A 26 6.51 10.79 8.84
N LEU A 27 5.21 11.03 8.96
CA LEU A 27 4.68 12.24 9.60
C LEU A 27 5.07 12.34 11.08
N CYS A 28 4.96 11.25 11.85
CA CYS A 28 5.32 11.27 13.27
C CYS A 28 6.80 11.62 13.48
N LEU A 29 7.69 11.02 12.68
CA LEU A 29 9.12 11.29 12.71
C LEU A 29 9.43 12.75 12.35
N GLU A 30 8.80 13.27 11.29
CA GLU A 30 9.01 14.65 10.85
C GLU A 30 8.49 15.68 11.86
N LEU A 31 7.35 15.42 12.51
CA LEU A 31 6.82 16.30 13.56
C LEU A 31 7.80 16.43 14.74
N LEU A 32 8.37 15.30 15.20
CA LEU A 32 9.38 15.32 16.26
C LEU A 32 10.67 16.02 15.81
N ARG A 33 11.11 15.77 14.58
CA ARG A 33 12.29 16.45 13.99
C ARG A 33 12.12 17.96 13.96
N ARG A 34 10.89 18.46 13.82
CA ARG A 34 10.55 19.91 13.83
C ARG A 34 10.27 20.48 15.23
N GLY A 35 10.51 19.73 16.30
CA GLY A 35 10.41 20.22 17.67
C GLY A 35 9.03 20.07 18.33
N ALA A 36 8.16 19.19 17.80
CA ALA A 36 6.92 18.85 18.48
C ALA A 36 7.19 18.38 19.93
N ARG A 37 6.38 18.86 20.88
CA ARG A 37 6.52 18.52 22.30
C ARG A 37 6.20 17.07 22.59
N GLU A 38 5.17 16.55 21.92
CA GLU A 38 4.76 15.15 22.04
C GLU A 38 4.08 14.74 20.73
N VAL A 39 4.38 13.54 20.24
CA VAL A 39 3.67 12.94 19.11
C VAL A 39 3.13 11.59 19.55
N ARG A 40 1.82 11.40 19.42
CA ARG A 40 1.11 10.17 19.77
C ARG A 40 0.63 9.45 18.52
N SER A 41 1.09 8.23 18.30
CA SER A 41 0.60 7.36 17.21
C SER A 41 -0.51 6.46 17.74
N LEU A 42 -1.76 6.67 17.31
CA LEU A 42 -2.87 5.75 17.54
C LEU A 42 -3.00 4.78 16.36
N ASP A 43 -2.79 3.49 16.56
CA ASP A 43 -2.91 2.48 15.49
C ASP A 43 -3.51 1.17 16.05
N LEU A 44 -4.25 0.44 15.21
CA LEU A 44 -4.81 -0.87 15.57
C LEU A 44 -3.69 -1.88 15.84
N ARG A 45 -2.57 -1.75 15.12
CA ARG A 45 -1.40 -2.61 15.28
C ARG A 45 -0.67 -2.22 16.57
N ALA A 46 -0.35 -3.23 17.37
CA ALA A 46 0.59 -3.06 18.47
C ALA A 46 2.01 -2.74 17.95
N VAL A 47 2.44 -3.47 16.91
CA VAL A 47 3.77 -3.35 16.30
C VAL A 47 3.65 -3.36 14.77
N SER A 48 4.47 -2.55 14.10
CA SER A 48 4.68 -2.48 12.65
C SER A 48 6.18 -2.46 12.33
N ALA A 49 6.53 -2.46 11.04
CA ALA A 49 7.92 -2.32 10.61
C ALA A 49 8.55 -0.99 11.05
N TRP A 50 7.73 0.02 11.34
CA TRP A 50 8.15 1.36 11.75
C TRP A 50 8.28 1.52 13.26
N SER A 51 7.71 0.62 14.08
CA SER A 51 7.70 0.78 15.54
C SER A 51 9.07 0.99 16.15
N PRO A 52 10.14 0.26 15.75
CA PRO A 52 11.47 0.49 16.33
C PRO A 52 11.96 1.91 16.11
N GLN A 53 11.81 2.44 14.89
CA GLN A 53 12.22 3.81 14.56
C GLN A 53 11.37 4.87 15.25
N LEU A 54 10.05 4.63 15.36
CA LEU A 54 9.14 5.55 16.05
C LEU A 54 9.46 5.63 17.55
N LEU A 55 9.72 4.50 18.20
CA LEU A 55 10.08 4.47 19.62
C LEU A 55 11.43 5.13 19.88
N ASP A 56 12.43 4.87 19.04
CA ASP A 56 13.77 5.47 19.13
C ASP A 56 13.71 7.00 18.99
N ALA A 57 12.86 7.51 18.10
CA ALA A 57 12.62 8.94 17.95
C ALA A 57 11.85 9.57 19.12
N GLY A 58 11.21 8.77 19.98
CA GLY A 58 10.40 9.26 21.11
C GLY A 58 8.90 9.39 20.83
N VAL A 59 8.38 8.78 19.77
CA VAL A 59 6.94 8.75 19.49
C VAL A 59 6.23 7.86 20.52
N ARG A 60 5.16 8.37 21.10
CA ARG A 60 4.31 7.58 22.01
C ARG A 60 3.37 6.69 21.20
N LEU A 61 3.64 5.39 21.18
CA LEU A 61 2.76 4.41 20.53
C LEU A 61 1.56 4.08 21.44
N ILE A 62 0.35 4.21 20.89
CA ILE A 62 -0.90 3.88 21.56
C ILE A 62 -1.62 2.87 20.67
N GLN A 63 -1.77 1.64 21.17
CA GLN A 63 -2.61 0.65 20.51
C GLN A 63 -4.08 1.01 20.74
N GLY A 64 -4.84 1.12 19.66
CA GLY A 64 -6.28 1.33 19.73
C GLY A 64 -6.95 1.36 18.36
N ASP A 65 -8.24 1.09 18.36
CA ASP A 65 -9.11 1.07 17.19
C ASP A 65 -9.89 2.37 17.09
N VAL A 66 -9.86 3.02 15.93
CA VAL A 66 -10.66 4.23 15.67
C VAL A 66 -12.17 3.99 15.76
N ARG A 67 -12.61 2.74 15.64
CA ARG A 67 -14.01 2.33 15.86
C ARG A 67 -14.40 2.38 17.34
N ASN A 68 -13.44 2.36 18.26
CA ASN A 68 -13.67 2.46 19.70
C ASN A 68 -13.54 3.93 20.16
N LYS A 69 -14.67 4.53 20.52
CA LYS A 69 -14.74 5.93 20.96
C LYS A 69 -13.84 6.24 22.15
N ASP A 70 -13.77 5.34 23.13
CA ASP A 70 -13.01 5.58 24.36
C ASP A 70 -11.50 5.52 24.12
N GLU A 71 -11.05 4.63 23.24
CA GLU A 71 -9.65 4.54 22.83
C GLU A 71 -9.19 5.81 22.09
N VAL A 72 -10.00 6.31 21.17
CA VAL A 72 -9.75 7.58 20.48
C VAL A 72 -9.74 8.75 21.46
N GLY A 73 -10.73 8.81 22.36
CA GLY A 73 -10.82 9.85 23.38
C GLY A 73 -9.60 9.90 24.31
N ARG A 74 -9.09 8.74 24.74
CA ARG A 74 -7.87 8.66 25.56
C ARG A 74 -6.64 9.15 24.80
N ALA A 75 -6.50 8.81 23.52
CA ALA A 75 -5.36 9.24 22.72
C ALA A 75 -5.30 10.76 22.54
N PHE A 76 -6.47 11.42 22.42
CA PHE A 76 -6.57 12.85 22.10
C PHE A 76 -6.57 13.77 23.32
N ARG A 77 -6.51 13.23 24.54
CA ARG A 77 -6.55 14.05 25.76
C ARG A 77 -5.34 15.00 25.84
N GLY A 78 -5.61 16.31 25.82
CA GLY A 78 -4.58 17.36 25.88
C GLY A 78 -3.74 17.49 24.60
N VAL A 79 -4.26 17.05 23.45
CA VAL A 79 -3.66 17.19 22.13
C VAL A 79 -4.17 18.48 21.47
N ASP A 80 -3.28 19.19 20.79
CA ASP A 80 -3.59 20.47 20.14
C ASP A 80 -4.02 20.26 18.67
N CYS A 81 -3.39 19.30 17.99
CA CYS A 81 -3.61 19.00 16.58
C CYS A 81 -3.68 17.49 16.31
N VAL A 82 -4.66 17.09 15.50
CA VAL A 82 -4.88 15.70 15.09
C VAL A 82 -4.68 15.56 13.58
N PHE A 83 -3.94 14.54 13.20
CA PHE A 83 -3.85 14.05 11.83
C PHE A 83 -4.60 12.73 11.70
N HIS A 84 -5.68 12.71 10.92
CA HIS A 84 -6.51 11.52 10.74
C HIS A 84 -6.15 10.78 9.44
N LEU A 85 -5.23 9.80 9.55
CA LEU A 85 -4.75 8.96 8.43
C LEU A 85 -5.27 7.52 8.49
N ALA A 86 -5.90 7.09 9.59
CA ALA A 86 -6.40 5.72 9.73
C ALA A 86 -7.50 5.46 8.70
N SER A 87 -7.33 4.40 7.90
CA SER A 87 -8.28 4.05 6.85
C SER A 87 -8.17 2.58 6.44
N TYR A 88 -9.24 2.06 5.84
CA TYR A 88 -9.36 0.67 5.40
C TYR A 88 -9.98 0.57 4.01
N GLY A 89 -9.56 -0.42 3.21
CA GLY A 89 -10.18 -0.73 1.92
C GLY A 89 -9.51 -0.15 0.67
N MET A 90 -8.28 0.34 0.76
CA MET A 90 -7.61 1.04 -0.36
C MET A 90 -7.21 0.12 -1.52
N SER A 91 -6.92 -1.16 -1.23
CA SER A 91 -6.39 -2.12 -2.21
C SER A 91 -6.70 -3.58 -1.80
N GLY A 92 -6.79 -4.47 -2.78
CA GLY A 92 -6.81 -5.93 -2.56
C GLY A 92 -8.09 -6.41 -1.90
N LYS A 93 -8.01 -7.50 -1.11
CA LYS A 93 -9.18 -8.11 -0.46
C LYS A 93 -9.99 -7.12 0.40
N GLU A 94 -9.31 -6.15 1.00
CA GLU A 94 -9.95 -5.15 1.86
C GLU A 94 -10.99 -4.32 1.09
N MET A 95 -10.80 -4.12 -0.23
CA MET A 95 -11.75 -3.37 -1.08
C MET A 95 -13.11 -4.05 -1.17
N VAL A 96 -13.17 -5.38 -0.96
CA VAL A 96 -14.40 -6.17 -1.03
C VAL A 96 -15.19 -6.09 0.29
N GLN A 97 -14.55 -5.68 1.39
CA GLN A 97 -15.14 -5.63 2.74
C GLN A 97 -15.86 -4.31 3.03
N ALA A 98 -16.91 -4.00 2.25
CA ALA A 98 -17.62 -2.72 2.30
C ALA A 98 -18.09 -2.33 3.72
N GLY A 99 -18.66 -3.27 4.48
CA GLY A 99 -19.12 -2.99 5.86
C GLY A 99 -17.98 -2.56 6.79
N ARG A 100 -16.79 -3.17 6.65
CA ARG A 100 -15.61 -2.78 7.43
C ARG A 100 -15.03 -1.45 6.97
N CYS A 101 -15.09 -1.14 5.68
CA CYS A 101 -14.75 0.19 5.16
C CYS A 101 -15.60 1.27 5.82
N ASP A 102 -16.92 1.08 5.91
CA ASP A 102 -17.82 2.06 6.56
C ASP A 102 -17.56 2.20 8.06
N GLN A 103 -17.37 1.09 8.76
CA GLN A 103 -17.05 1.13 10.19
C GLN A 103 -15.77 1.91 10.46
N VAL A 104 -14.71 1.66 9.69
CA VAL A 104 -13.41 2.32 9.92
C VAL A 104 -13.42 3.76 9.39
N ASN A 105 -13.80 3.96 8.13
CA ASN A 105 -13.65 5.25 7.46
C ASN A 105 -14.76 6.24 7.83
N ILE A 106 -16.00 5.80 8.04
CA ILE A 106 -17.11 6.70 8.39
C ILE A 106 -17.27 6.76 9.91
N SER A 107 -17.56 5.61 10.54
CA SER A 107 -17.83 5.58 11.99
C SER A 107 -16.60 5.95 12.81
N GLY A 108 -15.41 5.49 12.38
CA GLY A 108 -14.14 5.92 12.98
C GLY A 108 -13.89 7.42 12.84
N THR A 109 -14.20 8.03 11.68
CA THR A 109 -14.11 9.48 11.51
C THR A 109 -15.08 10.22 12.45
N CYS A 110 -16.31 9.72 12.62
CA CYS A 110 -17.26 10.28 13.58
C CYS A 110 -16.69 10.26 15.01
N ASN A 111 -16.05 9.15 15.43
CA ASN A 111 -15.41 9.05 16.74
C ASN A 111 -14.24 10.04 16.90
N VAL A 112 -13.43 10.22 15.85
CA VAL A 112 -12.34 11.20 15.82
C VAL A 112 -12.88 12.62 15.97
N LEU A 113 -13.93 12.98 15.23
CA LEU A 113 -14.58 14.29 15.34
C LEU A 113 -15.16 14.51 16.74
N ASP A 114 -15.86 13.52 17.30
CA ASP A 114 -16.40 13.57 18.65
C ASP A 114 -15.31 13.76 19.71
N ALA A 115 -14.19 13.04 19.57
CA ALA A 115 -13.05 13.15 20.47
C ALA A 115 -12.35 14.50 20.36
N CYS A 116 -12.22 15.05 19.15
CA CYS A 116 -11.69 16.41 18.94
C CYS A 116 -12.55 17.46 19.66
N HIS A 117 -13.87 17.44 19.46
CA HIS A 117 -14.77 18.36 20.15
C HIS A 117 -14.76 18.18 21.67
N GLY A 118 -14.72 16.94 22.15
CA GLY A 118 -14.75 16.59 23.57
C GLY A 118 -13.46 16.95 24.33
N ASN A 119 -12.30 16.95 23.65
CA ASN A 119 -11.00 17.24 24.27
C ASN A 119 -10.48 18.66 23.94
N GLY A 120 -11.24 19.47 23.20
CA GLY A 120 -10.83 20.84 22.85
C GLY A 120 -9.68 20.90 21.83
N VAL A 121 -9.57 19.89 20.96
CA VAL A 121 -8.60 19.91 19.86
C VAL A 121 -8.92 21.08 18.93
N ARG A 122 -7.90 21.86 18.56
CA ARG A 122 -8.07 23.07 17.73
C ARG A 122 -7.95 22.79 16.25
N ARG A 123 -7.12 21.81 15.87
CA ARG A 123 -6.76 21.56 14.47
C ARG A 123 -6.95 20.09 14.11
N LEU A 124 -7.67 19.82 13.02
CA LEU A 124 -7.81 18.48 12.45
C LEU A 124 -7.48 18.49 10.95
N VAL A 125 -6.42 17.78 10.58
CA VAL A 125 -6.09 17.52 9.17
C VAL A 125 -6.52 16.10 8.83
N TYR A 126 -7.46 15.97 7.89
CA TYR A 126 -7.95 14.68 7.42
C TYR A 126 -7.28 14.29 6.11
N VAL A 127 -6.73 13.08 6.03
CA VAL A 127 -6.18 12.55 4.77
C VAL A 127 -7.29 11.81 4.03
N SER A 128 -7.78 12.47 2.99
CA SER A 128 -8.78 11.98 2.05
C SER A 128 -8.11 11.29 0.85
N THR A 129 -8.68 11.40 -0.34
CA THR A 129 -8.18 10.78 -1.58
C THR A 129 -8.78 11.50 -2.78
N TYR A 130 -8.09 11.51 -3.93
CA TYR A 130 -8.69 11.98 -5.17
C TYR A 130 -9.91 11.16 -5.63
N ASN A 131 -10.07 9.92 -5.12
CA ASN A 131 -11.23 9.08 -5.43
C ASN A 131 -12.56 9.73 -5.03
N VAL A 132 -12.58 10.76 -4.17
CA VAL A 132 -13.82 11.44 -3.77
C VAL A 132 -14.50 12.20 -4.92
N VAL A 133 -13.76 12.48 -6.01
CA VAL A 133 -14.30 13.10 -7.24
C VAL A 133 -14.14 12.21 -8.48
N PHE A 134 -13.45 11.08 -8.36
CA PHE A 134 -13.12 10.20 -9.48
C PHE A 134 -13.86 8.86 -9.39
N GLY A 135 -14.59 8.53 -10.47
CA GLY A 135 -15.33 7.27 -10.60
C GLY A 135 -15.15 6.59 -11.96
N GLY A 136 -13.95 6.67 -12.53
CA GLY A 136 -13.62 5.98 -13.79
C GLY A 136 -13.89 6.75 -15.07
N LYS A 137 -14.29 8.02 -14.99
CA LYS A 137 -14.33 8.95 -16.13
C LYS A 137 -13.03 9.78 -16.18
N PRO A 138 -12.49 10.09 -17.38
CA PRO A 138 -11.26 10.86 -17.48
C PRO A 138 -11.37 12.24 -16.83
N ILE A 139 -10.32 12.65 -16.11
CA ILE A 139 -10.19 13.99 -15.52
C ILE A 139 -8.82 14.55 -15.91
N THR A 140 -8.81 15.70 -16.57
CA THR A 140 -7.59 16.34 -17.05
C THR A 140 -7.43 17.64 -16.28
N ASN A 141 -6.39 17.74 -15.45
CA ASN A 141 -6.09 18.93 -14.65
C ASN A 141 -7.26 19.39 -13.76
N GLY A 142 -7.92 18.44 -13.09
CA GLY A 142 -9.05 18.72 -12.19
C GLY A 142 -8.65 19.56 -10.98
N ASN A 143 -9.56 20.31 -10.39
CA ASN A 143 -9.30 21.12 -9.19
C ASN A 143 -10.41 20.93 -8.14
N GLU A 144 -10.32 21.66 -7.03
CA GLU A 144 -11.24 21.55 -5.89
C GLU A 144 -12.68 21.96 -6.19
N ALA A 145 -12.95 22.61 -7.33
CA ALA A 145 -14.31 22.95 -7.77
C ALA A 145 -15.07 21.74 -8.34
N LEU A 146 -14.39 20.62 -8.61
CA LEU A 146 -15.04 19.39 -9.03
C LEU A 146 -16.04 18.91 -7.96
N PRO A 147 -17.26 18.54 -8.36
CA PRO A 147 -18.24 18.00 -7.43
C PRO A 147 -17.76 16.65 -6.89
N TYR A 148 -18.22 16.31 -5.69
CA TYR A 148 -18.09 14.94 -5.20
C TYR A 148 -18.72 13.98 -6.21
N PHE A 149 -18.05 12.85 -6.43
CA PHE A 149 -18.62 11.79 -7.24
C PHE A 149 -19.87 11.24 -6.53
N PRO A 150 -20.96 10.95 -7.27
CA PRO A 150 -22.20 10.47 -6.65
C PRO A 150 -21.97 9.23 -5.79
N ILE A 151 -22.50 9.24 -4.56
CA ILE A 151 -22.28 8.20 -3.55
C ILE A 151 -22.69 6.80 -4.06
N GLU A 152 -23.79 6.74 -4.81
CA GLU A 152 -24.35 5.49 -5.36
C GLU A 152 -23.57 4.94 -6.56
N ASP A 153 -22.80 5.80 -7.25
CA ASP A 153 -22.09 5.41 -8.48
C ASP A 153 -20.66 4.93 -8.20
N HIS A 154 -20.16 5.08 -6.97
CA HIS A 154 -18.78 4.71 -6.62
C HIS A 154 -18.52 3.21 -6.88
N VAL A 155 -17.44 2.94 -7.62
CA VAL A 155 -17.03 1.58 -8.00
C VAL A 155 -16.49 0.79 -6.79
N ASP A 156 -15.94 1.48 -5.80
CA ASP A 156 -15.40 0.87 -4.57
C ASP A 156 -15.91 1.54 -3.30
N ALA A 157 -16.11 0.73 -2.26
CA ALA A 157 -16.59 1.18 -0.95
C ALA A 157 -15.59 2.12 -0.25
N TYR A 158 -14.30 2.05 -0.58
CA TYR A 158 -13.30 2.96 -0.02
C TYR A 158 -13.51 4.39 -0.52
N GLY A 159 -13.57 4.60 -1.84
CA GLY A 159 -13.87 5.91 -2.43
C GLY A 159 -15.14 6.51 -1.84
N ARG A 160 -16.23 5.72 -1.82
CA ARG A 160 -17.52 6.15 -1.25
C ARG A 160 -17.40 6.57 0.23
N SER A 161 -16.82 5.72 1.06
CA SER A 161 -16.70 5.99 2.50
C SER A 161 -15.79 7.18 2.80
N LYS A 162 -14.72 7.39 2.01
CA LYS A 162 -13.87 8.57 2.11
C LYS A 162 -14.59 9.86 1.69
N SER A 163 -15.45 9.81 0.67
CA SER A 163 -16.31 10.95 0.26
C SER A 163 -17.24 11.39 1.39
N VAL A 164 -17.90 10.43 2.05
CA VAL A 164 -18.80 10.71 3.18
C VAL A 164 -18.00 11.30 4.36
N ALA A 165 -16.89 10.67 4.72
CA ALA A 165 -16.04 11.11 5.83
C ALA A 165 -15.43 12.50 5.60
N GLU A 166 -14.99 12.82 4.38
CA GLU A 166 -14.49 14.17 4.04
C GLU A 166 -15.57 15.23 4.26
N GLN A 167 -16.79 14.98 3.76
CA GLN A 167 -17.92 15.90 3.96
C GLN A 167 -18.25 16.11 5.44
N LEU A 168 -18.20 15.04 6.26
CA LEU A 168 -18.42 15.14 7.71
C LEU A 168 -17.34 15.98 8.41
N VAL A 169 -16.08 15.81 8.01
CA VAL A 169 -14.95 16.60 8.54
C VAL A 169 -15.12 18.07 8.17
N LEU A 170 -15.30 18.40 6.89
CA LEU A 170 -15.42 19.79 6.44
C LEU A 170 -16.66 20.49 7.03
N LYS A 171 -17.78 19.76 7.19
CA LYS A 171 -18.99 20.27 7.87
C LYS A 171 -18.81 20.45 9.39
N SER A 172 -17.74 19.92 9.97
CA SER A 172 -17.39 20.11 11.38
C SER A 172 -16.44 21.29 11.60
N ASN A 173 -15.97 21.95 10.54
CA ASN A 173 -15.15 23.15 10.65
C ASN A 173 -15.85 24.28 11.42
N GLY A 174 -15.10 24.94 12.31
CA GLY A 174 -15.58 26.07 13.10
C GLY A 174 -16.56 25.70 14.22
N ARG A 175 -16.77 24.41 14.51
CA ARG A 175 -17.61 24.00 15.64
C ARG A 175 -16.92 24.28 16.97
N PRO A 176 -17.63 24.81 17.99
CA PRO A 176 -17.06 25.04 19.30
C PRO A 176 -16.79 23.72 20.03
N SER A 177 -15.77 23.71 20.88
CA SER A 177 -15.52 22.59 21.78
C SER A 177 -16.68 22.41 22.77
N LYS A 178 -16.88 21.17 23.24
CA LYS A 178 -17.89 20.86 24.27
C LYS A 178 -17.53 21.43 25.64
N SER A 179 -16.23 21.52 25.97
CA SER A 179 -15.75 21.99 27.27
C SER A 179 -15.53 23.50 27.31
N ASP A 180 -15.19 24.12 26.18
CA ASP A 180 -14.90 25.54 26.07
C ASP A 180 -15.46 26.10 24.76
N LYS A 181 -16.47 26.97 24.87
CA LYS A 181 -17.15 27.56 23.70
C LYS A 181 -16.28 28.58 22.93
N SER A 182 -15.20 29.08 23.54
CA SER A 182 -14.25 29.98 22.88
C SER A 182 -13.30 29.22 21.96
N THR A 183 -12.96 27.98 22.30
CA THR A 183 -12.15 27.09 21.47
C THR A 183 -12.97 26.52 20.32
N ARG A 184 -12.44 26.66 19.09
CA ARG A 184 -13.05 26.19 17.85
C ARG A 184 -12.20 25.07 17.22
N LEU A 185 -12.85 24.09 16.62
CA LEU A 185 -12.17 23.07 15.81
C LEU A 185 -12.10 23.55 14.36
N TYR A 186 -10.90 23.84 13.86
CA TYR A 186 -10.65 24.09 12.45
C TYR A 186 -10.20 22.80 11.76
N THR A 187 -10.79 22.55 10.59
CA THR A 187 -10.57 21.29 9.85
C THR A 187 -10.20 21.55 8.41
N CYS A 188 -9.32 20.73 7.84
CA CYS A 188 -9.10 20.68 6.39
C CYS A 188 -8.95 19.24 5.90
N ALA A 189 -9.06 19.04 4.59
CA ALA A 189 -8.90 17.74 3.94
C ALA A 189 -7.79 17.77 2.88
N ILE A 190 -6.93 16.75 2.88
CA ILE A 190 -5.88 16.55 1.89
C ILE A 190 -6.28 15.39 0.98
N ARG A 191 -6.37 15.64 -0.33
CA ARG A 191 -6.66 14.67 -1.38
C ARG A 191 -5.36 14.31 -2.11
N PRO A 192 -4.53 13.42 -1.55
CA PRO A 192 -3.28 13.04 -2.20
C PRO A 192 -3.55 12.25 -3.48
N ALA A 193 -2.65 12.40 -4.45
CA ALA A 193 -2.49 11.49 -5.58
C ALA A 193 -1.96 10.10 -5.13
N ALA A 194 -1.60 9.22 -6.06
CA ALA A 194 -1.03 7.92 -5.72
C ALA A 194 0.30 8.09 -4.96
N ILE A 195 0.37 7.55 -3.74
CA ILE A 195 1.50 7.77 -2.83
C ILE A 195 2.56 6.70 -3.08
N TYR A 196 3.82 7.10 -3.23
CA TYR A 196 4.95 6.19 -3.36
C TYR A 196 6.15 6.66 -2.55
N GLY A 197 7.06 5.72 -2.26
CA GLY A 197 8.29 6.00 -1.54
C GLY A 197 8.88 4.75 -0.88
N PRO A 198 10.06 4.88 -0.27
CA PRO A 198 10.67 3.84 0.57
C PRO A 198 9.73 3.40 1.69
N GLY A 199 9.44 2.10 1.78
CA GLY A 199 8.60 1.57 2.86
C GLY A 199 7.10 1.57 2.59
N GLU A 200 6.66 1.81 1.35
CA GLU A 200 5.26 1.60 0.95
C GLU A 200 4.84 0.14 1.19
N GLU A 201 3.74 -0.06 1.94
CA GLU A 201 3.35 -1.36 2.50
C GLU A 201 2.15 -2.02 1.81
N ARG A 202 1.48 -1.35 0.85
CA ARG A 202 0.21 -1.83 0.29
C ARG A 202 0.31 -2.19 -1.19
N HIS A 203 0.62 -1.23 -2.04
CA HIS A 203 0.53 -1.39 -3.50
C HIS A 203 1.77 -2.06 -4.09
N LEU A 204 2.96 -1.52 -3.81
CA LEU A 204 4.23 -2.02 -4.35
C LEU A 204 4.53 -3.47 -3.91
N PRO A 205 4.35 -3.89 -2.65
CA PRO A 205 4.56 -5.29 -2.28
C PRO A 205 3.65 -6.25 -3.04
N ARG A 206 2.38 -5.88 -3.27
CA ARG A 206 1.44 -6.72 -4.04
C ARG A 206 1.88 -6.84 -5.49
N ILE A 207 2.22 -5.72 -6.13
CA ILE A 207 2.64 -5.70 -7.53
C ILE A 207 3.97 -6.45 -7.72
N LEU A 208 4.91 -6.30 -6.79
CA LEU A 208 6.17 -7.05 -6.79
C LEU A 208 5.97 -8.54 -6.54
N SER A 209 5.02 -8.92 -5.69
CA SER A 209 4.65 -10.33 -5.50
C SER A 209 4.12 -10.94 -6.80
N LEU A 210 3.32 -10.20 -7.57
CA LEU A 210 2.86 -10.66 -8.89
C LEU A 210 4.02 -10.80 -9.87
N ALA A 211 4.96 -9.85 -9.88
CA ALA A 211 6.16 -9.91 -10.71
C ALA A 211 7.03 -11.13 -10.37
N LYS A 212 7.26 -11.37 -9.08
CA LYS A 212 8.01 -12.53 -8.57
C LYS A 212 7.38 -13.86 -8.97
N LEU A 213 6.05 -13.94 -8.90
CA LEU A 213 5.31 -15.13 -9.35
C LEU A 213 5.26 -15.27 -10.88
N GLY A 214 5.71 -14.27 -11.64
CA GLY A 214 5.64 -14.24 -13.10
C GLY A 214 4.22 -13.98 -13.63
N LEU A 215 3.36 -13.33 -12.84
CA LEU A 215 1.96 -13.07 -13.16
C LEU A 215 1.69 -11.62 -13.63
N ALA A 216 2.73 -10.77 -13.67
CA ALA A 216 2.61 -9.38 -14.09
C ALA A 216 2.77 -9.21 -15.62
N PHE A 217 1.79 -9.73 -16.37
CA PHE A 217 1.87 -9.83 -17.84
C PHE A 217 1.50 -8.54 -18.58
N PHE A 218 0.53 -7.79 -18.06
CA PHE A 218 -0.19 -6.77 -18.81
C PHE A 218 0.07 -5.36 -18.30
N LYS A 219 0.25 -4.43 -19.23
CA LYS A 219 0.04 -2.99 -19.02
C LYS A 219 -1.44 -2.69 -19.25
N ILE A 220 -2.08 -1.96 -18.36
CA ILE A 220 -3.51 -1.66 -18.45
C ILE A 220 -3.68 -0.22 -18.90
N GLY A 221 -4.49 -0.01 -19.93
CA GLY A 221 -4.69 1.29 -20.54
C GLY A 221 -3.63 1.63 -21.60
N GLY A 222 -3.94 2.65 -22.41
CA GLY A 222 -3.05 3.12 -23.47
C GLY A 222 -1.79 3.82 -22.95
N PRO A 223 -0.79 4.04 -23.83
CA PRO A 223 0.45 4.74 -23.48
C PRO A 223 0.21 6.19 -23.03
N ASP A 224 -0.85 6.82 -23.54
CA ASP A 224 -1.21 8.22 -23.23
C ASP A 224 -2.02 8.38 -21.94
N VAL A 225 -2.32 7.29 -21.23
CA VAL A 225 -2.98 7.37 -19.92
C VAL A 225 -2.05 8.03 -18.92
N LYS A 226 -2.50 9.13 -18.31
CA LYS A 226 -1.72 9.90 -17.32
C LYS A 226 -2.40 9.91 -15.96
N THR A 227 -1.58 9.69 -14.94
CA THR A 227 -1.96 9.67 -13.52
C THR A 227 -0.97 10.51 -12.72
N ASP A 228 -1.44 11.14 -11.65
CA ASP A 228 -0.55 11.82 -10.71
C ASP A 228 -0.01 10.89 -9.63
N TRP A 229 1.21 11.21 -9.20
CA TRP A 229 1.87 10.59 -8.06
C TRP A 229 2.33 11.67 -7.09
N VAL A 230 2.49 11.27 -5.82
CA VAL A 230 3.07 12.11 -4.78
C VAL A 230 4.09 11.30 -3.99
N TYR A 231 5.31 11.83 -3.90
CA TYR A 231 6.35 11.25 -3.06
C TYR A 231 6.02 11.44 -1.58
N ILE A 232 6.35 10.45 -0.75
CA ILE A 232 5.98 10.44 0.67
C ILE A 232 6.40 11.70 1.44
N ASP A 233 7.62 12.19 1.24
CA ASP A 233 8.11 13.37 1.96
C ASP A 233 7.40 14.66 1.50
N ASN A 234 7.02 14.73 0.22
CA ASN A 234 6.20 15.84 -0.30
C ASN A 234 4.79 15.81 0.32
N LEU A 235 4.20 14.63 0.47
CA LEU A 235 2.91 14.50 1.16
C LEU A 235 3.02 14.89 2.64
N VAL A 236 4.07 14.46 3.35
CA VAL A 236 4.29 14.85 4.75
C VAL A 236 4.44 16.36 4.87
N LEU A 237 5.18 17.02 3.97
CA LEU A 237 5.25 18.47 3.90
C LEU A 237 3.85 19.09 3.74
N ALA A 238 3.06 18.61 2.78
CA ALA A 238 1.71 19.12 2.56
C ALA A 238 0.82 19.00 3.80
N LEU A 239 0.92 17.90 4.54
CA LEU A 239 0.17 17.70 5.80
C LEU A 239 0.60 18.73 6.86
N ILE A 240 1.90 18.95 7.02
CA ILE A 240 2.42 19.94 7.96
C ILE A 240 1.95 21.34 7.57
N LEU A 241 2.10 21.73 6.30
CA LEU A 241 1.64 23.03 5.80
C LEU A 241 0.13 23.21 5.98
N ALA A 242 -0.66 22.15 5.79
CA ALA A 242 -2.10 22.19 6.05
C ALA A 242 -2.40 22.44 7.53
N SER A 243 -1.66 21.79 8.45
CA SER A 243 -1.80 22.03 9.89
C SER A 243 -1.38 23.44 10.32
N MET A 244 -0.42 24.05 9.62
CA MET A 244 -0.02 25.45 9.80
C MET A 244 -1.07 26.41 9.23
N GLY A 245 -1.67 26.06 8.09
CA GLY A 245 -2.78 26.81 7.50
C GLY A 245 -4.05 26.84 8.34
N LEU A 246 -4.13 26.01 9.38
CA LEU A 246 -5.21 25.96 10.38
C LEU A 246 -4.92 26.78 11.65
N LEU A 247 -3.76 27.44 11.76
CA LEU A 247 -3.45 28.33 12.88
C LEU A 247 -4.36 29.57 12.85
N ASP A 248 -4.97 29.87 13.99
CA ASP A 248 -5.90 30.97 14.23
C ASP A 248 -5.29 32.10 15.07
N ASP A 249 -4.04 31.93 15.51
CA ASP A 249 -3.31 32.81 16.43
C ASP A 249 -2.10 33.51 15.78
N ILE A 250 -2.02 33.51 14.44
CA ILE A 250 -0.95 34.19 13.70
C ILE A 250 -1.10 35.72 13.88
N PRO A 251 -0.07 36.44 14.38
CA PRO A 251 -0.09 37.90 14.50
C PRO A 251 -0.46 38.58 13.17
N ASP A 252 -1.24 39.65 13.23
CA ASP A 252 -1.71 40.46 12.09
C ASP A 252 -2.67 39.77 11.10
N ARG A 253 -2.97 38.49 11.29
CA ARG A 253 -3.95 37.77 10.45
C ARG A 253 -5.37 37.92 10.99
N LYS A 254 -6.19 38.73 10.31
CA LYS A 254 -7.63 38.84 10.61
C LYS A 254 -8.44 37.84 9.80
N GLY A 255 -9.38 37.15 10.45
CA GLY A 255 -10.32 36.20 9.81
C GLY A 255 -10.02 34.73 10.13
N PRO A 256 -10.83 33.79 9.61
CA PRO A 256 -10.59 32.37 9.83
C PRO A 256 -9.25 31.91 9.20
N PRO A 257 -8.65 30.81 9.71
CA PRO A 257 -7.46 30.23 9.10
C PRO A 257 -7.68 29.89 7.62
N VAL A 258 -6.65 30.01 6.77
CA VAL A 258 -6.81 29.79 5.31
C VAL A 258 -7.32 28.41 4.97
N ALA A 259 -6.85 27.40 5.70
CA ALA A 259 -7.20 26.01 5.45
C ALA A 259 -8.55 25.62 6.05
N ALA A 260 -9.18 26.49 6.85
CA ALA A 260 -10.41 26.18 7.56
C ALA A 260 -11.55 25.86 6.57
N GLY A 261 -12.05 24.63 6.64
CA GLY A 261 -13.14 24.13 5.81
C GLY A 261 -12.73 23.83 4.37
N GLN A 262 -11.43 23.81 4.06
CA GLN A 262 -10.93 23.62 2.70
C GLN A 262 -10.46 22.18 2.45
N ALA A 263 -10.62 21.74 1.19
CA ALA A 263 -9.94 20.58 0.65
C ALA A 263 -8.79 21.03 -0.28
N TYR A 264 -7.77 20.19 -0.45
CA TYR A 264 -6.61 20.44 -1.31
C TYR A 264 -6.15 19.18 -2.04
N PHE A 265 -5.98 19.24 -3.35
CA PHE A 265 -5.27 18.21 -4.10
C PHE A 265 -3.76 18.35 -3.93
N ILE A 266 -3.07 17.24 -3.67
CA ILE A 266 -1.63 17.20 -3.47
C ILE A 266 -1.01 16.17 -4.42
N CYS A 267 -0.11 16.64 -5.28
CA CYS A 267 0.69 15.83 -6.20
C CYS A 267 2.09 16.45 -6.42
N ASP A 268 2.97 15.74 -7.14
CA ASP A 268 4.30 16.24 -7.51
C ASP A 268 4.28 17.08 -8.81
N GLY A 269 3.11 17.27 -9.44
CA GLY A 269 2.96 18.10 -10.64
C GLY A 269 3.53 17.51 -11.93
N SER A 270 3.74 16.18 -11.97
CA SER A 270 4.28 15.47 -13.14
C SER A 270 3.36 14.31 -13.56
N PRO A 271 2.23 14.60 -14.25
CA PRO A 271 1.32 13.56 -14.71
C PRO A 271 2.02 12.63 -15.69
N CYS A 272 2.04 11.34 -15.37
CA CYS A 272 2.81 10.34 -16.10
C CYS A 272 2.04 9.02 -16.24
N ASN A 273 2.47 8.18 -17.18
CA ASN A 273 1.94 6.83 -17.29
C ASN A 273 2.50 5.96 -16.14
N THR A 274 1.61 5.34 -15.36
CA THR A 274 1.99 4.52 -14.19
C THR A 274 2.99 3.41 -14.55
N PHE A 275 2.83 2.76 -15.71
CA PHE A 275 3.71 1.66 -16.10
C PHE A 275 5.11 2.14 -16.50
N GLU A 276 5.21 3.30 -17.13
CA GLU A 276 6.50 3.89 -17.53
C GLU A 276 7.21 4.56 -16.35
N PHE A 277 6.45 5.21 -15.46
CA PHE A 277 7.02 5.94 -14.33
C PHE A 277 7.57 5.01 -13.24
N ILE A 278 6.76 4.06 -12.74
CA ILE A 278 7.12 3.31 -11.53
C ILE A 278 7.21 1.81 -11.76
N ILE A 279 6.28 1.19 -12.49
CA ILE A 279 6.20 -0.28 -12.59
C ILE A 279 7.39 -0.86 -13.38
N SER A 280 7.62 -0.38 -14.60
CA SER A 280 8.68 -0.93 -15.46
C SER A 280 10.07 -0.65 -14.90
N PRO A 281 10.41 0.58 -14.46
CA PRO A 281 11.72 0.85 -13.86
C PRO A 281 11.97 0.02 -12.60
N LEU A 282 10.96 -0.15 -11.74
CA LEU A 282 11.08 -0.95 -10.52
C LEU A 282 11.31 -2.43 -10.84
N PHE A 283 10.56 -3.01 -11.80
CA PHE A 283 10.73 -4.41 -12.18
C PHE A 283 12.10 -4.68 -12.80
N GLN A 284 12.52 -3.82 -13.73
CA GLN A 284 13.83 -3.93 -14.39
C GLN A 284 14.96 -3.83 -13.36
N SER A 285 14.89 -2.86 -12.45
CA SER A 285 15.91 -2.65 -11.39
C SER A 285 16.00 -3.79 -10.38
N LEU A 286 14.94 -4.58 -10.25
CA LEU A 286 14.90 -5.79 -9.41
C LEU A 286 15.16 -7.07 -10.21
N GLY A 287 15.37 -6.98 -11.52
CA GLY A 287 15.61 -8.14 -12.40
C GLY A 287 14.38 -8.99 -12.67
N TYR A 288 13.17 -8.43 -12.54
CA TYR A 288 11.92 -9.06 -12.95
C TYR A 288 11.55 -8.69 -14.39
N ALA A 289 10.74 -9.54 -15.04
CA ALA A 289 10.23 -9.25 -16.37
C ALA A 289 9.20 -8.10 -16.31
N ALA A 290 9.44 -7.04 -17.08
CA ALA A 290 8.46 -5.97 -17.26
C ALA A 290 7.28 -6.44 -18.13
N PRO A 291 6.04 -6.01 -17.83
CA PRO A 291 4.89 -6.30 -18.68
C PRO A 291 5.12 -5.68 -20.07
N ARG A 292 4.90 -6.46 -21.14
CA ARG A 292 5.12 -6.03 -22.54
C ARG A 292 3.84 -5.92 -23.34
N VAL A 293 2.79 -6.61 -22.93
CA VAL A 293 1.52 -6.66 -23.64
C VAL A 293 0.59 -5.62 -23.03
N THR A 294 -0.02 -4.78 -23.87
CA THR A 294 -1.03 -3.82 -23.42
C THR A 294 -2.42 -4.46 -23.48
N MET A 295 -3.22 -4.23 -22.46
CA MET A 295 -4.60 -4.66 -22.34
C MET A 295 -5.50 -3.43 -22.26
N ASP A 296 -6.51 -3.41 -23.13
CA ASP A 296 -7.51 -2.35 -23.13
C ASP A 296 -8.27 -2.31 -21.79
N THR A 297 -8.63 -1.10 -21.36
CA THR A 297 -9.30 -0.87 -20.08
C THR A 297 -10.64 -1.59 -19.99
N SER A 298 -11.41 -1.71 -21.08
CA SER A 298 -12.70 -2.41 -21.08
C SER A 298 -12.56 -3.91 -20.84
N VAL A 299 -11.55 -4.53 -21.47
CA VAL A 299 -11.22 -5.95 -21.29
C VAL A 299 -10.71 -6.19 -19.87
N ALA A 300 -9.83 -5.33 -19.37
CA ALA A 300 -9.34 -5.37 -18.00
C ALA A 300 -10.49 -5.27 -16.98
N LEU A 301 -11.48 -4.41 -17.23
CA LEU A 301 -12.67 -4.28 -16.40
C LEU A 301 -13.51 -5.56 -16.39
N ALA A 302 -13.75 -6.19 -17.55
CA ALA A 302 -14.47 -7.44 -17.63
C ALA A 302 -13.79 -8.55 -16.82
N ILE A 303 -12.47 -8.69 -16.94
CA ILE A 303 -11.65 -9.65 -16.17
C ILE A 303 -11.70 -9.33 -14.67
N SER A 304 -11.57 -8.05 -14.30
CA SER A 304 -11.58 -7.64 -12.89
C SER A 304 -12.92 -7.92 -12.20
N ARG A 305 -14.05 -7.91 -12.92
CA ARG A 305 -15.37 -8.29 -12.39
C ARG A 305 -15.44 -9.77 -12.04
N ILE A 306 -14.74 -10.63 -12.78
CA ILE A 306 -14.61 -12.05 -12.45
C ILE A 306 -13.85 -12.22 -11.14
N PHE A 307 -12.73 -11.51 -10.97
CA PHE A 307 -11.96 -11.54 -9.71
C PHE A 307 -12.74 -10.97 -8.53
N LEU A 308 -13.53 -9.91 -8.75
CA LEU A 308 -14.43 -9.39 -7.75
C LEU A 308 -15.48 -10.44 -7.35
N PHE A 309 -16.14 -11.07 -8.32
CA PHE A 309 -17.11 -12.13 -8.06
C PHE A 309 -16.52 -13.28 -7.25
N ILE A 310 -15.35 -13.79 -7.67
CA ILE A 310 -14.61 -14.84 -6.93
C ILE A 310 -14.31 -14.38 -5.50
N SER A 311 -13.80 -13.16 -5.32
CA SER A 311 -13.48 -12.63 -4.00
C SER A 311 -14.71 -12.53 -3.09
N THR A 312 -15.87 -12.20 -3.67
CA THR A 312 -17.15 -12.17 -2.95
C THR A 312 -17.60 -13.56 -2.53
N LEU A 313 -17.38 -14.61 -3.33
CA LEU A 313 -17.68 -16.00 -2.92
C LEU A 313 -16.88 -16.42 -1.69
N PHE A 314 -15.65 -15.91 -1.55
CA PHE A 314 -14.78 -16.16 -0.40
C PHE A 314 -14.94 -15.14 0.73
N TYR A 315 -15.96 -14.28 0.70
CA TYR A 315 -16.14 -13.18 1.66
C TYR A 315 -15.94 -13.58 3.14
N PRO A 316 -16.56 -14.68 3.65
CA PRO A 316 -16.40 -15.08 5.05
C PRO A 316 -14.96 -15.45 5.44
N TRP A 317 -14.12 -15.78 4.46
CA TRP A 317 -12.74 -16.23 4.67
C TRP A 317 -11.70 -15.22 4.15
N LEU A 318 -12.08 -14.01 3.73
CA LEU A 318 -11.14 -13.05 3.13
C LEU A 318 -9.97 -12.70 4.05
N ASP A 319 -10.21 -12.62 5.36
CA ASP A 319 -9.17 -12.36 6.37
C ASP A 319 -8.21 -13.56 6.57
N SER A 320 -8.53 -14.72 6.00
CA SER A 320 -7.66 -15.89 6.07
C SER A 320 -6.41 -15.73 5.22
N LYS A 321 -5.27 -16.07 5.80
CA LYS A 321 -3.94 -15.99 5.14
C LYS A 321 -3.79 -16.90 3.92
N TRP A 322 -4.57 -17.99 3.84
CA TRP A 322 -4.50 -18.96 2.73
C TRP A 322 -5.27 -18.52 1.48
N ILE A 323 -6.21 -17.57 1.60
CA ILE A 323 -6.87 -16.99 0.42
C ILE A 323 -5.86 -16.05 -0.27
N PRO A 324 -5.63 -16.16 -1.59
CA PRO A 324 -4.73 -15.25 -2.28
C PRO A 324 -5.35 -13.84 -2.41
N GLN A 325 -4.51 -12.82 -2.59
CA GLN A 325 -4.99 -11.49 -2.98
C GLN A 325 -5.61 -11.57 -4.39
N PRO A 326 -6.71 -10.84 -4.67
CA PRO A 326 -7.19 -10.73 -6.04
C PRO A 326 -6.10 -10.11 -6.92
N LEU A 327 -5.94 -10.63 -8.13
CA LEU A 327 -4.95 -10.14 -9.09
C LEU A 327 -5.23 -8.67 -9.43
N ILE A 328 -6.50 -8.36 -9.71
CA ILE A 328 -6.95 -7.00 -9.99
C ILE A 328 -8.43 -6.85 -9.70
N LEU A 329 -8.82 -5.69 -9.18
CA LEU A 329 -10.22 -5.30 -8.95
C LEU A 329 -10.65 -4.10 -9.83
N PRO A 330 -11.96 -3.90 -10.07
CA PRO A 330 -12.44 -2.85 -10.99
C PRO A 330 -11.91 -1.44 -10.68
N ALA A 331 -11.90 -1.05 -9.41
CA ALA A 331 -11.34 0.25 -9.02
C ALA A 331 -9.82 0.34 -9.20
N GLU A 332 -9.08 -0.77 -9.13
CA GLU A 332 -7.65 -0.78 -9.47
C GLU A 332 -7.46 -0.60 -10.99
N VAL A 333 -8.32 -1.19 -11.83
CA VAL A 333 -8.31 -0.96 -13.28
C VAL A 333 -8.52 0.51 -13.60
N TYR A 334 -9.51 1.18 -13.01
CA TYR A 334 -9.75 2.61 -13.25
C TYR A 334 -8.56 3.48 -12.82
N LYS A 335 -7.91 3.15 -11.70
CA LYS A 335 -6.74 3.88 -11.18
C LYS A 335 -5.51 3.83 -12.09
N VAL A 336 -5.39 2.86 -13.00
CA VAL A 336 -4.23 2.77 -13.91
C VAL A 336 -4.60 2.89 -15.38
N GLY A 337 -5.85 2.60 -15.75
CA GLY A 337 -6.31 2.53 -17.13
C GLY A 337 -7.10 3.74 -17.62
N VAL A 338 -7.35 4.74 -16.77
CA VAL A 338 -8.08 5.97 -17.13
C VAL A 338 -7.28 7.19 -16.72
N THR A 339 -7.16 8.17 -17.61
CA THR A 339 -6.45 9.42 -17.31
C THR A 339 -7.14 10.21 -16.20
N HIS A 340 -6.42 10.48 -15.12
CA HIS A 340 -6.87 11.35 -14.04
C HIS A 340 -5.68 12.03 -13.38
N TYR A 341 -5.65 13.36 -13.42
CA TYR A 341 -4.65 14.15 -12.73
C TYR A 341 -5.24 15.50 -12.30
N PHE A 342 -4.70 16.06 -11.24
CA PHE A 342 -5.29 17.17 -10.50
C PHE A 342 -4.27 18.28 -10.27
N SER A 343 -4.77 19.52 -10.31
CA SER A 343 -4.02 20.73 -10.03
C SER A 343 -3.78 20.86 -8.53
N PHE A 344 -2.52 21.04 -8.14
CA PHE A 344 -2.12 21.41 -6.76
C PHE A 344 -2.00 22.93 -6.58
N LEU A 345 -2.46 23.74 -7.55
CA LEU A 345 -2.27 25.20 -7.55
C LEU A 345 -2.86 25.87 -6.30
N LYS A 346 -4.04 25.42 -5.85
CA LYS A 346 -4.67 25.93 -4.62
C LYS A 346 -3.80 25.67 -3.39
N ALA A 347 -3.23 24.47 -3.26
CA ALA A 347 -2.31 24.14 -2.16
C ALA A 347 -1.04 24.99 -2.22
N ARG A 348 -0.52 25.26 -3.42
CA ARG A 348 0.63 26.15 -3.62
C ARG A 348 0.33 27.59 -3.19
N GLU A 349 -0.82 28.13 -3.60
CA GLU A 349 -1.20 29.52 -3.35
C GLU A 349 -1.62 29.76 -1.89
N GLU A 350 -2.41 28.86 -1.32
CA GLU A 350 -2.96 29.03 0.03
C GLU A 350 -2.04 28.49 1.13
N LEU A 351 -1.37 27.35 0.91
CA LEU A 351 -0.52 26.69 1.91
C LEU A 351 0.98 26.89 1.66
N GLY A 352 1.38 27.40 0.50
CA GLY A 352 2.79 27.48 0.10
C GLY A 352 3.39 26.13 -0.30
N TYR A 353 2.57 25.14 -0.66
CA TYR A 353 3.04 23.81 -1.03
C TYR A 353 3.85 23.85 -2.34
N VAL A 354 5.11 23.42 -2.25
CA VAL A 354 6.00 23.17 -3.38
C VAL A 354 6.66 21.80 -3.14
N PRO A 355 6.56 20.84 -4.06
CA PRO A 355 7.25 19.55 -3.93
C PRO A 355 8.75 19.76 -3.71
N MET A 356 9.31 19.17 -2.65
CA MET A 356 10.75 19.28 -2.31
C MET A 356 11.58 18.22 -3.01
N VAL A 357 11.00 17.05 -3.25
CA VAL A 357 11.65 15.91 -3.89
C VAL A 357 11.10 15.75 -5.30
N SER A 358 11.97 15.68 -6.30
CA SER A 358 11.54 15.46 -7.67
C SER A 358 11.08 14.00 -7.89
N PRO A 359 10.18 13.73 -8.85
CA PRO A 359 9.76 12.36 -9.16
C PRO A 359 10.92 11.40 -9.47
N ARG A 360 11.99 11.91 -10.09
CA ARG A 360 13.20 11.13 -10.40
C ARG A 360 13.95 10.69 -9.14
N GLU A 361 14.16 11.61 -8.20
CA GLU A 361 14.83 11.33 -6.92
C GLU A 361 13.99 10.38 -6.07
N GLY A 362 12.68 10.64 -5.96
CA GLY A 362 11.75 9.79 -5.21
C GLY A 362 11.71 8.36 -5.74
N LEU A 363 11.70 8.19 -7.08
CA LEU A 363 11.75 6.87 -7.70
C LEU A 363 13.09 6.16 -7.43
N ALA A 364 14.21 6.88 -7.52
CA ALA A 364 15.53 6.31 -7.23
C ALA A 364 15.65 5.83 -5.77
N ALA A 365 15.15 6.61 -4.81
CA ALA A 365 15.09 6.21 -3.40
C ALA A 365 14.19 4.98 -3.20
N THR A 366 13.03 4.94 -3.85
CA THR A 366 12.10 3.81 -3.82
C THR A 366 12.74 2.53 -4.36
N ILE A 367 13.41 2.60 -5.52
CA ILE A 367 14.12 1.48 -6.13
C ILE A 367 15.22 0.97 -5.19
N SER A 368 16.02 1.88 -4.63
CA SER A 368 17.11 1.55 -3.71
C SER A 368 16.61 0.79 -2.47
N TYR A 369 15.49 1.26 -1.89
CA TYR A 369 14.83 0.58 -0.78
C TYR A 369 14.40 -0.85 -1.13
N TRP A 370 13.77 -1.04 -2.30
CA TRP A 370 13.32 -2.37 -2.73
C TRP A 370 14.47 -3.29 -3.12
N GLN A 371 15.58 -2.77 -3.66
CA GLN A 371 16.79 -3.54 -3.92
C GLN A 371 17.40 -4.07 -2.62
N GLU A 372 17.53 -3.21 -1.60
CA GLU A 372 18.01 -3.63 -0.27
C GLU A 372 17.09 -4.68 0.36
N ARG A 373 15.77 -4.49 0.25
CA ARG A 373 14.81 -5.48 0.72
C ARG A 373 14.94 -6.81 -0.02
N LYS A 374 15.05 -6.78 -1.36
CA LYS A 374 15.25 -7.98 -2.19
C LYS A 374 16.53 -8.74 -1.82
N ARG A 375 17.61 -8.03 -1.45
CA ARG A 375 18.85 -8.68 -0.96
C ARG A 375 18.63 -9.50 0.31
N ARG A 376 17.70 -9.08 1.17
CA ARG A 376 17.39 -9.75 2.44
C ARG A 376 16.37 -10.89 2.28
N GLU A 377 15.60 -10.90 1.21
CA GLU A 377 14.57 -11.91 0.95
C GLU A 377 15.10 -13.11 0.14
N LEU A 378 14.48 -14.27 0.35
CA LEU A 378 14.69 -15.46 -0.46
C LEU A 378 14.07 -15.27 -1.85
N ASP A 379 14.90 -15.21 -2.89
CA ASP A 379 14.43 -15.15 -4.28
C ASP A 379 14.01 -16.55 -4.77
N GLY A 380 13.33 -16.64 -5.91
CA GLY A 380 12.91 -17.95 -6.42
C GLY A 380 12.27 -17.90 -7.81
N PRO A 381 12.03 -19.06 -8.42
CA PRO A 381 11.43 -19.14 -9.74
C PRO A 381 9.93 -18.81 -9.71
N THR A 382 9.35 -18.64 -10.91
CA THR A 382 7.94 -18.27 -11.09
C THR A 382 6.99 -19.37 -10.65
N ILE A 383 5.70 -19.05 -10.49
CA ILE A 383 4.69 -20.04 -10.11
C ILE A 383 4.57 -21.18 -11.11
N PHE A 384 4.82 -20.91 -12.40
CA PHE A 384 4.80 -21.94 -13.44
C PHE A 384 5.90 -22.98 -13.27
N THR A 385 7.10 -22.56 -12.83
CA THR A 385 8.18 -23.50 -12.50
C THR A 385 7.83 -24.32 -11.27
N TRP A 386 7.27 -23.70 -10.23
CA TRP A 386 6.78 -24.42 -9.05
C TRP A 386 5.76 -25.50 -9.43
N LEU A 387 4.74 -25.14 -10.22
CA LEU A 387 3.72 -26.06 -10.67
C LEU A 387 4.31 -27.17 -11.54
N ALA A 388 5.17 -26.85 -12.51
CA ALA A 388 5.80 -27.83 -13.39
C ALA A 388 6.62 -28.87 -12.61
N VAL A 389 7.45 -28.42 -11.66
CA VAL A 389 8.32 -29.32 -10.88
C VAL A 389 7.50 -30.14 -9.89
N ILE A 390 6.56 -29.53 -9.15
CA ILE A 390 5.74 -30.25 -8.17
C ILE A 390 4.84 -31.28 -8.87
N ILE A 391 4.09 -30.87 -9.89
CA ILE A 391 3.18 -31.76 -10.62
C ILE A 391 3.99 -32.88 -11.29
N GLY A 392 5.11 -32.55 -11.94
CA GLY A 392 5.98 -33.53 -12.57
C GLY A 392 6.52 -34.55 -11.57
N THR A 393 7.09 -34.10 -10.46
CA THR A 393 7.66 -34.98 -9.42
C THR A 393 6.59 -35.87 -8.79
N LEU A 394 5.41 -35.31 -8.47
CA LEU A 394 4.29 -36.09 -7.94
C LEU A 394 3.75 -37.10 -8.96
N ALA A 395 3.72 -36.77 -10.25
CA ALA A 395 3.27 -37.67 -11.30
C ALA A 395 4.22 -38.87 -11.46
N VAL A 396 5.54 -38.62 -11.44
CA VAL A 396 6.55 -39.69 -11.48
C VAL A 396 6.48 -40.54 -10.21
N PHE A 397 6.38 -39.92 -9.02
CA PHE A 397 6.21 -40.64 -7.75
C PHE A 397 4.99 -41.54 -7.75
N SER A 398 3.85 -41.00 -8.19
CA SER A 398 2.57 -41.72 -8.24
C SER A 398 2.69 -42.93 -9.17
N SER A 399 3.31 -42.75 -10.34
CA SER A 399 3.56 -43.84 -11.29
C SER A 399 4.53 -44.90 -10.73
N ALA A 400 5.51 -44.49 -9.93
CA ALA A 400 6.54 -45.38 -9.40
C ALA A 400 6.06 -46.28 -8.23
N TYR A 401 5.18 -45.75 -7.37
CA TYR A 401 4.90 -46.36 -6.06
C TYR A 401 3.42 -46.49 -5.68
N LEU A 402 2.50 -45.76 -6.31
CA LEU A 402 1.08 -45.85 -5.97
C LEU A 402 0.37 -46.89 -6.86
N PRO A 403 -0.71 -47.53 -6.35
CA PRO A 403 -1.50 -48.44 -7.15
C PRO A 403 -2.21 -47.68 -8.30
N PRO A 404 -2.29 -48.25 -9.52
CA PRO A 404 -2.86 -47.59 -10.69
C PRO A 404 -4.39 -47.62 -10.67
N VAL A 405 -5.00 -46.88 -9.73
CA VAL A 405 -6.45 -46.76 -9.59
C VAL A 405 -6.94 -45.40 -10.10
N GLY A 406 -8.06 -45.42 -10.83
CA GLY A 406 -8.69 -44.20 -11.36
C GLY A 406 -7.76 -43.37 -12.25
N PRO A 407 -7.65 -42.04 -12.05
CA PRO A 407 -6.79 -41.17 -12.84
C PRO A 407 -5.31 -41.55 -12.85
N LEU A 408 -4.81 -42.21 -11.78
CA LEU A 408 -3.39 -42.59 -11.68
C LEU A 408 -2.99 -43.64 -12.72
N LYS A 409 -3.92 -44.46 -13.20
CA LYS A 409 -3.68 -45.41 -14.28
C LYS A 409 -3.23 -44.69 -15.56
N TRP A 410 -3.92 -43.62 -15.94
CA TRP A 410 -3.59 -42.83 -17.13
C TRP A 410 -2.22 -42.18 -17.01
N VAL A 411 -1.88 -41.65 -15.83
CA VAL A 411 -0.56 -41.07 -15.56
C VAL A 411 0.53 -42.12 -15.72
N LEU A 412 0.31 -43.32 -15.18
CA LEU A 412 1.24 -44.45 -15.32
C LEU A 412 1.39 -44.87 -16.80
N ASP A 413 0.30 -44.99 -17.54
CA ASP A 413 0.33 -45.40 -18.96
C ASP A 413 1.15 -44.42 -19.81
N ILE A 414 1.03 -43.11 -19.57
CA ILE A 414 1.86 -42.07 -20.20
C ILE A 414 3.34 -42.27 -19.84
N HIS A 415 3.65 -42.47 -18.56
CA HIS A 415 5.04 -42.68 -18.14
C HIS A 415 5.61 -43.99 -18.69
N LEU A 416 4.84 -45.07 -18.78
CA LEU A 416 5.29 -46.33 -19.41
C LEU A 416 5.45 -46.19 -20.92
N PHE A 417 4.64 -45.38 -21.59
CA PHE A 417 4.85 -45.05 -22.99
C PHE A 417 6.19 -44.34 -23.22
N VAL A 418 6.56 -43.41 -22.34
CA VAL A 418 7.81 -42.64 -22.42
C VAL A 418 9.03 -43.46 -21.95
N PHE A 419 8.97 -44.05 -20.76
CA PHE A 419 10.10 -44.70 -20.08
C PHE A 419 10.19 -46.21 -20.32
N ARG A 420 9.18 -46.82 -20.96
CA ARG A 420 9.10 -48.23 -21.38
C ARG A 420 9.15 -49.29 -20.27
N SER A 421 9.48 -48.93 -19.03
CA SER A 421 9.64 -49.87 -17.92
C SER A 421 9.39 -49.24 -16.55
N MET A 422 8.76 -50.00 -15.65
CA MET A 422 8.58 -49.63 -14.24
C MET A 422 9.90 -49.42 -13.49
N LEU A 423 10.93 -50.21 -13.84
CA LEU A 423 12.25 -50.05 -13.24
C LEU A 423 12.84 -48.68 -13.60
N VAL A 424 12.71 -48.26 -14.86
CA VAL A 424 13.20 -46.97 -15.34
C VAL A 424 12.46 -45.83 -14.65
N ILE A 425 11.13 -45.89 -14.51
CA ILE A 425 10.35 -44.87 -13.80
C ILE A 425 10.83 -44.71 -12.35
N ARG A 426 11.02 -45.82 -11.63
CA ARG A 426 11.54 -45.79 -10.25
C ARG A 426 12.96 -45.23 -10.17
N LEU A 427 13.84 -45.64 -11.08
CA LEU A 427 15.21 -45.12 -11.15
C LEU A 427 15.22 -43.62 -11.46
N VAL A 428 14.37 -43.14 -12.37
CA VAL A 428 14.21 -41.70 -12.67
C VAL A 428 13.77 -40.93 -11.44
N PHE A 429 12.79 -41.45 -10.69
CA PHE A 429 12.36 -40.80 -9.45
C PHE A 429 13.49 -40.71 -8.41
N VAL A 430 14.14 -41.84 -8.12
CA VAL A 430 15.21 -41.90 -7.10
C VAL A 430 16.39 -41.02 -7.50
N THR A 431 16.80 -41.03 -8.78
CA THR A 431 17.88 -40.18 -9.27
C THR A 431 17.50 -38.69 -9.23
N ALA A 432 16.27 -38.33 -9.57
CA ALA A 432 15.78 -36.95 -9.44
C ALA A 432 15.79 -36.46 -7.99
N VAL A 433 15.28 -37.26 -7.05
CA VAL A 433 15.29 -36.91 -5.61
C VAL A 433 16.73 -36.80 -5.08
N ALA A 434 17.61 -37.73 -5.46
CA ALA A 434 19.01 -37.68 -5.07
C ALA A 434 19.73 -36.45 -5.63
N ALA A 435 19.46 -36.08 -6.88
CA ALA A 435 19.99 -34.87 -7.50
C ALA A 435 19.50 -33.61 -6.76
N HIS A 436 18.19 -33.49 -6.50
CA HIS A 436 17.61 -32.39 -5.75
C HIS A 436 18.21 -32.26 -4.33
N LEU A 437 18.43 -33.38 -3.65
CA LEU A 437 19.07 -33.39 -2.33
C LEU A 437 20.53 -32.93 -2.41
N GLY A 438 21.29 -33.42 -3.39
CA GLY A 438 22.67 -33.00 -3.62
C GLY A 438 22.77 -31.50 -3.92
N GLU A 439 21.89 -30.98 -4.79
CA GLU A 439 21.78 -29.55 -5.09
C GLU A 439 21.37 -28.74 -3.86
N ALA A 440 20.46 -29.25 -3.02
CA ALA A 440 20.04 -28.58 -1.80
C ALA A 440 21.16 -28.48 -0.76
N VAL A 441 21.92 -29.55 -0.56
CA VAL A 441 23.09 -29.55 0.33
C VAL A 441 24.13 -28.55 -0.18
N TYR A 442 24.42 -28.56 -1.48
CA TYR A 442 25.31 -27.58 -2.09
C TYR A 442 24.80 -26.14 -1.88
N ALA A 443 23.51 -25.90 -2.13
CA ALA A 443 22.87 -24.61 -1.93
C ALA A 443 22.98 -24.14 -0.48
N TRP A 444 22.81 -25.02 0.50
CA TRP A 444 22.94 -24.67 1.91
C TRP A 444 24.35 -24.21 2.29
N PHE A 445 25.38 -24.92 1.84
CA PHE A 445 26.77 -24.54 2.09
C PHE A 445 27.15 -23.25 1.40
N LEU A 446 26.71 -23.05 0.15
CA LEU A 446 26.92 -21.80 -0.57
C LEU A 446 26.19 -20.64 0.10
N ALA A 447 24.91 -20.83 0.47
CA ALA A 447 24.10 -19.81 1.12
C ALA A 447 24.66 -19.40 2.48
N LYS A 448 25.25 -20.31 3.27
CA LYS A 448 25.95 -19.92 4.51
C LYS A 448 27.06 -18.89 4.29
N LYS A 449 27.67 -18.86 3.10
CA LYS A 449 28.73 -17.89 2.75
C LYS A 449 28.15 -16.59 2.21
N VAL A 450 27.15 -16.65 1.33
CA VAL A 450 26.67 -15.48 0.57
C VAL A 450 25.34 -14.89 1.06
N ASP A 451 24.52 -15.68 1.76
CA ASP A 451 23.21 -15.30 2.29
C ASP A 451 22.86 -16.13 3.55
N PRO A 452 23.62 -15.95 4.65
CA PRO A 452 23.49 -16.80 5.83
C PRO A 452 22.10 -16.72 6.48
N ARG A 453 21.40 -15.59 6.32
CA ARG A 453 20.06 -15.36 6.87
C ARG A 453 19.02 -16.30 6.26
N ASN A 454 19.16 -16.63 4.97
CA ASN A 454 18.20 -17.47 4.25
C ASN A 454 18.74 -18.87 3.92
N ALA A 455 19.84 -19.31 4.53
CA ALA A 455 20.50 -20.57 4.17
C ALA A 455 19.57 -21.79 4.25
N THR A 456 18.71 -21.86 5.27
CA THR A 456 17.69 -22.92 5.41
C THR A 456 16.60 -22.81 4.34
N GLY A 457 16.19 -21.59 3.97
CA GLY A 457 15.24 -21.34 2.90
C GLY A 457 15.78 -21.79 1.54
N TRP A 458 17.05 -21.49 1.25
CA TRP A 458 17.73 -21.96 0.03
C TRP A 458 17.83 -23.49 -0.03
N PHE A 459 18.09 -24.15 1.09
CA PHE A 459 18.07 -25.62 1.15
C PHE A 459 16.70 -26.17 0.73
N TRP A 460 15.62 -25.78 1.43
CA TRP A 460 14.30 -26.34 1.18
C TRP A 460 13.75 -25.98 -0.20
N GLN A 461 13.96 -24.74 -0.65
CA GLN A 461 13.54 -24.34 -1.99
C GLN A 461 14.30 -25.13 -3.08
N THR A 462 15.61 -25.34 -2.90
CA THR A 462 16.41 -26.14 -3.85
C THR A 462 16.07 -27.63 -3.77
N PHE A 463 15.73 -28.16 -2.60
CA PHE A 463 15.28 -29.54 -2.49
C PHE A 463 13.98 -29.77 -3.27
N VAL A 464 13.05 -28.81 -3.25
CA VAL A 464 11.79 -28.92 -4.00
C VAL A 464 12.00 -28.64 -5.49
N LEU A 465 12.79 -27.63 -5.85
CA LEU A 465 12.86 -27.09 -7.22
C LEU A 465 14.14 -27.44 -7.98
N GLY A 466 15.07 -28.11 -7.33
CA GLY A 466 16.38 -28.45 -7.87
C GLY A 466 17.11 -27.25 -8.46
N GLY A 467 17.76 -27.49 -9.61
CA GLY A 467 18.52 -26.52 -10.38
C GLY A 467 17.79 -25.22 -10.70
N PHE A 468 16.45 -25.22 -10.75
CA PHE A 468 15.67 -24.00 -10.98
C PHE A 468 15.79 -22.99 -9.84
N SER A 469 15.87 -23.45 -8.59
CA SER A 469 16.16 -22.59 -7.43
C SER A 469 17.65 -22.28 -7.35
N LEU A 470 18.52 -23.28 -7.52
CA LEU A 470 19.97 -23.13 -7.39
C LEU A 470 20.54 -22.03 -8.30
N ARG A 471 20.00 -21.87 -9.51
CA ARG A 471 20.38 -20.79 -10.45
C ARG A 471 20.28 -19.38 -9.84
N TYR A 472 19.29 -19.13 -8.98
CA TYR A 472 19.12 -17.82 -8.34
C TYR A 472 20.18 -17.58 -7.26
N LEU A 473 20.48 -18.60 -6.46
CA LEU A 473 21.57 -18.52 -5.46
C LEU A 473 22.94 -18.34 -6.15
N LEU A 474 23.18 -19.06 -7.24
CA LEU A 474 24.41 -18.91 -8.03
C LEU A 474 24.55 -17.50 -8.61
N LYS A 475 23.45 -16.89 -9.07
CA LYS A 475 23.46 -15.49 -9.53
C LYS A 475 23.77 -14.54 -8.37
N ARG A 476 23.21 -14.78 -7.18
CA ARG A 476 23.48 -14.00 -5.97
C ARG A 476 24.92 -14.14 -5.48
N ALA A 477 25.58 -15.27 -5.72
CA ALA A 477 26.98 -15.48 -5.35
C ALA A 477 27.98 -14.81 -6.31
N ARG A 478 27.55 -14.37 -7.50
CA ARG A 478 28.40 -13.75 -8.53
C ARG A 478 28.42 -12.22 -8.49
N GLY A 479 27.43 -11.61 -7.87
CA GLY A 479 27.33 -10.15 -7.70
C GLY A 479 27.54 -9.79 -6.25
#